data_AF-A0A5J4Q0R7-F1
#
_entry.id   AF-A0A5J4Q0R7-F1
#
_cell.length_a   1.000
_cell.length_b   1.000
_cell.length_c   1.000
_cell.angle_alpha   90.00
_cell.angle_beta   90.00
_cell.angle_gamma   90.00
#
_symmetry.space_group_name_H-M   'P 1'
#
loop_
_entity.id
_entity.type
_entity.pdbx_description
1 polymer ?
#
loop_
_entity_poly.entity_id
_entity_poly.type
_entity_poly.pdbx_seq_one_letter_code
_entity_poly.pdbx_strand_id
1 'polypeptide(L)'
;MKTEADEYYAFLLSLCQTEETSLFEKYKRMRSLLERLCRSEMQNESLQMTDLSARISFVSAKIGFDIREQNRLHTFRLTSNNVLNRKESPAPEKLLRDAKTLALLIRRLSGQDVPPELYRLLPKVDATYIVSPSVREKICRMRVCFQYSDETYLYVTPLDTIADEPLRIRYNVEKINGEFKDTCKRLWKHAQVNLLDVSVDETGVLTPSFIVLEPDYLIDISSLAECFREYGCHPANYILGKLQPIDNMRPLLLG
;
A
#
# COMPACT_ATOMS: atom_id res chain seq x y z
N MET A 1 -2.73 -28.34 -22.02
CA MET A 1 -3.52 -27.64 -20.97
C MET A 1 -3.08 -26.19 -21.00
N LYS A 2 -3.96 -25.23 -21.29
CA LYS A 2 -3.61 -23.82 -21.17
C LYS A 2 -3.40 -23.54 -19.68
N THR A 3 -2.24 -23.04 -19.32
CA THR A 3 -1.93 -22.70 -17.94
C THR A 3 -2.63 -21.38 -17.64
N GLU A 4 -3.04 -21.14 -16.40
CA GLU A 4 -3.68 -19.88 -15.99
C GLU A 4 -2.85 -18.64 -16.39
N ALA A 5 -1.52 -18.78 -16.41
CA ALA A 5 -0.57 -17.78 -16.89
C ALA A 5 -0.70 -17.46 -18.38
N ASP A 6 -1.00 -18.45 -19.24
CA ASP A 6 -1.22 -18.23 -20.68
C ASP A 6 -2.44 -17.33 -20.92
N GLU A 7 -3.49 -17.48 -20.10
CA GLU A 7 -4.67 -16.64 -20.15
C GLU A 7 -4.36 -15.20 -19.72
N TYR A 8 -3.52 -15.03 -18.69
CA TYR A 8 -3.08 -13.71 -18.26
C TYR A 8 -2.19 -13.02 -19.30
N TYR A 9 -1.31 -13.76 -19.99
CA TYR A 9 -0.51 -13.22 -21.08
C TYR A 9 -1.35 -12.88 -22.31
N ALA A 10 -2.29 -13.74 -22.70
CA ALA A 10 -3.22 -13.47 -23.81
C ALA A 10 -4.08 -12.24 -23.53
N PHE A 11 -4.52 -12.07 -22.27
CA PHE A 11 -5.24 -10.88 -21.83
C PHE A 11 -4.37 -9.62 -21.97
N LEU A 12 -3.14 -9.61 -21.45
CA LEU A 12 -2.23 -8.48 -21.61
C LEU A 12 -1.95 -8.16 -23.09
N LEU A 13 -1.75 -9.18 -23.93
CA LEU A 13 -1.52 -9.03 -25.36
C LEU A 13 -2.71 -8.34 -26.05
N SER A 14 -3.93 -8.77 -25.77
CA SER A 14 -5.14 -8.14 -26.31
C SER A 14 -5.24 -6.66 -25.94
N LEU A 15 -4.90 -6.28 -24.71
CA LEU A 15 -4.93 -4.89 -24.26
C LEU A 15 -3.89 -4.02 -24.99
N CYS A 16 -2.72 -4.59 -25.30
CA CYS A 16 -1.67 -3.90 -26.05
C CYS A 16 -2.05 -3.70 -27.52
N GLN A 17 -2.74 -4.65 -28.15
CA GLN A 17 -3.06 -4.63 -29.58
C GLN A 17 -4.33 -3.85 -29.94
N THR A 18 -5.33 -3.77 -29.06
CA THR A 18 -6.60 -3.10 -29.38
C THR A 18 -6.46 -1.57 -29.34
N GLU A 19 -6.35 -0.90 -30.47
CA GLU A 19 -6.29 0.57 -30.55
C GLU A 19 -7.63 1.26 -30.23
N GLU A 20 -8.75 0.57 -30.45
CA GLU A 20 -10.11 1.11 -30.26
C GLU A 20 -10.49 1.34 -28.79
N THR A 21 -9.78 0.70 -27.85
CA THR A 21 -10.07 0.84 -26.42
C THR A 21 -9.39 2.08 -25.87
N SER A 22 -10.17 2.98 -25.25
CA SER A 22 -9.65 4.13 -24.50
C SER A 22 -8.54 3.70 -23.54
N LEU A 23 -7.44 4.47 -23.49
CA LEU A 23 -6.32 4.19 -22.59
C LEU A 23 -6.78 4.07 -21.13
N PHE A 24 -7.82 4.82 -20.73
CA PHE A 24 -8.43 4.72 -19.40
C PHE A 24 -8.94 3.31 -19.09
N GLU A 25 -9.67 2.70 -20.02
CA GLU A 25 -10.20 1.34 -19.86
C GLU A 25 -9.08 0.29 -19.84
N LYS A 26 -8.01 0.50 -20.61
CA LYS A 26 -6.81 -0.35 -20.55
C LYS A 26 -6.17 -0.32 -19.16
N TYR A 27 -5.96 0.87 -18.57
CA TYR A 27 -5.42 0.99 -17.21
C TYR A 27 -6.34 0.35 -16.16
N LYS A 28 -7.67 0.51 -16.28
CA LYS A 28 -8.65 -0.13 -15.38
C LYS A 28 -8.55 -1.65 -15.42
N ARG A 29 -8.47 -2.23 -16.62
CA ARG A 29 -8.32 -3.67 -16.84
C ARG A 29 -6.99 -4.20 -16.31
N MET A 30 -5.88 -3.50 -16.56
CA MET A 30 -4.56 -3.86 -16.02
C MET A 30 -4.52 -3.79 -14.49
N ARG A 31 -5.13 -2.77 -13.88
CA ARG A 31 -5.22 -2.68 -12.41
C ARG A 31 -6.02 -3.83 -11.82
N SER A 32 -7.15 -4.17 -12.44
CA SER A 32 -7.98 -5.31 -12.01
C SER A 32 -7.21 -6.63 -12.08
N LEU A 33 -6.36 -6.81 -13.10
CA LEU A 33 -5.46 -7.96 -13.21
C LEU A 33 -4.45 -8.00 -12.06
N LEU A 34 -3.79 -6.87 -11.76
CA LEU A 34 -2.85 -6.79 -10.63
C LEU A 34 -3.52 -7.14 -9.29
N GLU A 35 -4.70 -6.59 -9.04
CA GLU A 35 -5.47 -6.89 -7.83
C GLU A 35 -5.83 -8.37 -7.73
N ARG A 36 -6.20 -9.01 -8.85
CA ARG A 36 -6.50 -10.44 -8.89
C ARG A 36 -5.26 -11.30 -8.61
N LEU A 37 -4.11 -10.98 -9.23
CA LEU A 37 -2.84 -11.67 -8.99
C LEU A 37 -2.37 -11.52 -7.54
N CYS A 38 -2.52 -10.33 -6.95
CA CYS A 38 -2.18 -10.14 -5.54
C CYS A 38 -3.13 -10.92 -4.61
N ARG A 39 -4.43 -10.99 -4.95
CA ARG A 39 -5.41 -11.73 -4.15
C ARG A 39 -5.17 -13.25 -4.21
N SER A 40 -4.87 -13.81 -5.37
CA SER A 40 -4.62 -15.26 -5.51
C SER A 40 -3.46 -15.73 -4.62
N GLU A 41 -2.41 -14.91 -4.52
CA GLU A 41 -1.25 -15.22 -3.66
C GLU A 41 -1.52 -15.15 -2.16
N MET A 42 -2.61 -14.48 -1.76
CA MET A 42 -2.99 -14.24 -0.37
C MET A 42 -4.13 -15.14 0.12
N GLN A 43 -4.75 -15.97 -0.74
CA GLN A 43 -5.88 -16.83 -0.34
C GLN A 43 -5.55 -17.86 0.74
N ASN A 44 -4.26 -18.21 0.90
CA ASN A 44 -3.79 -19.17 1.90
C ASN A 44 -3.26 -18.51 3.18
N GLU A 45 -3.32 -17.18 3.29
CA GLU A 45 -2.75 -16.40 4.39
C GLU A 45 -3.86 -15.85 5.30
N SER A 46 -3.63 -15.90 6.62
CA SER A 46 -4.59 -15.42 7.62
C SER A 46 -4.65 -13.88 7.73
N LEU A 47 -3.74 -13.16 7.07
CA LEU A 47 -3.71 -11.69 7.09
C LEU A 47 -4.70 -11.09 6.09
N GLN A 48 -5.77 -10.49 6.61
CA GLN A 48 -6.64 -9.62 5.83
C GLN A 48 -5.96 -8.26 5.61
N MET A 49 -5.16 -8.13 4.55
CA MET A 49 -4.66 -6.82 4.13
C MET A 49 -5.68 -6.08 3.27
N THR A 50 -6.04 -4.88 3.69
CA THR A 50 -7.11 -4.04 3.12
C THR A 50 -6.69 -3.35 1.81
N ASP A 51 -5.47 -2.82 1.74
CA ASP A 51 -5.01 -2.00 0.61
C ASP A 51 -4.04 -2.72 -0.33
N LEU A 52 -4.14 -2.40 -1.64
CA LEU A 52 -3.33 -2.93 -2.73
C LEU A 52 -1.83 -2.71 -2.50
N SER A 53 -1.42 -1.60 -1.86
CA SER A 53 -0.01 -1.35 -1.61
C SER A 53 0.61 -2.34 -0.62
N ALA A 54 -0.11 -2.63 0.47
CA ALA A 54 0.33 -3.61 1.46
C ALA A 54 0.40 -5.01 0.83
N ARG A 55 -0.59 -5.36 -0.02
CA ARG A 55 -0.60 -6.61 -0.78
C ARG A 55 0.61 -6.73 -1.72
N ILE A 56 0.95 -5.67 -2.46
CA ILE A 56 2.13 -5.65 -3.34
C ILE A 56 3.41 -5.87 -2.54
N SER A 57 3.57 -5.19 -1.41
CA SER A 57 4.76 -5.34 -0.57
C SER A 57 4.89 -6.75 0.02
N PHE A 58 3.77 -7.34 0.47
CA PHE A 58 3.71 -8.72 0.95
C PHE A 58 4.08 -9.73 -0.15
N VAL A 59 3.43 -9.63 -1.32
CA VAL A 59 3.69 -10.52 -2.47
C VAL A 59 5.13 -10.37 -2.96
N SER A 60 5.66 -9.15 -3.00
CA SER A 60 7.06 -8.88 -3.36
C SER A 60 8.03 -9.57 -2.38
N ALA A 61 7.76 -9.51 -1.08
CA ALA A 61 8.56 -10.19 -0.07
C ALA A 61 8.47 -11.72 -0.17
N LYS A 62 7.29 -12.27 -0.49
CA LYS A 62 7.06 -13.71 -0.65
C LYS A 62 7.80 -14.30 -1.85
N ILE A 63 7.80 -13.58 -2.97
CA ILE A 63 8.44 -14.03 -4.23
C ILE A 63 9.95 -13.71 -4.23
N GLY A 64 10.42 -12.84 -3.33
CA GLY A 64 11.81 -12.41 -3.25
C GLY A 64 12.17 -11.38 -4.31
N PHE A 65 11.28 -10.43 -4.57
CA PHE A 65 11.56 -9.31 -5.47
C PHE A 65 12.64 -8.40 -4.91
N ASP A 66 13.49 -7.91 -5.81
CA ASP A 66 14.41 -6.83 -5.49
C ASP A 66 13.65 -5.51 -5.31
N ILE A 67 14.24 -4.56 -4.60
CA ILE A 67 13.68 -3.23 -4.33
C ILE A 67 13.26 -2.55 -5.64
N ARG A 68 14.03 -2.73 -6.73
CA ARG A 68 13.71 -2.19 -8.05
C ARG A 68 12.47 -2.82 -8.66
N GLU A 69 12.27 -4.13 -8.52
CA GLU A 69 11.08 -4.83 -9.03
C GLU A 69 9.83 -4.42 -8.24
N GLN A 70 9.95 -4.29 -6.92
CA GLN A 70 8.88 -3.78 -6.05
C GLN A 70 8.53 -2.32 -6.38
N ASN A 71 9.52 -1.46 -6.59
CA ASN A 71 9.32 -0.05 -6.95
C ASN A 71 8.62 0.11 -8.31
N ARG A 72 8.87 -0.80 -9.28
CA ARG A 72 8.14 -0.82 -10.55
C ARG A 72 6.66 -1.11 -10.36
N LEU A 73 6.30 -2.04 -9.49
CA LEU A 73 4.90 -2.34 -9.17
C LEU A 73 4.21 -1.15 -8.48
N HIS A 74 4.89 -0.51 -7.53
CA HIS A 74 4.36 0.70 -6.89
C HIS A 74 4.23 1.88 -7.85
N THR A 75 5.15 2.01 -8.83
CA THR A 75 5.03 2.98 -9.92
C THR A 75 3.76 2.76 -10.72
N PHE A 76 3.51 1.52 -11.15
CA PHE A 76 2.28 1.20 -11.87
C PHE A 76 1.03 1.42 -11.01
N ARG A 77 1.07 1.07 -9.72
CA ARG A 77 -0.01 1.35 -8.76
C ARG A 77 -0.33 2.85 -8.70
N LEU A 78 0.69 3.71 -8.61
CA LEU A 78 0.53 5.17 -8.58
C LEU A 78 0.04 5.74 -9.92
N THR A 79 0.66 5.36 -11.04
CA THR A 79 0.24 5.79 -12.38
C THR A 79 -1.20 5.38 -12.66
N SER A 80 -1.58 4.13 -12.40
CA SER A 80 -2.96 3.68 -12.56
C SER A 80 -3.94 4.46 -11.68
N ASN A 81 -3.57 4.77 -10.43
CA ASN A 81 -4.41 5.56 -9.54
C ASN A 81 -4.60 7.01 -10.03
N ASN A 82 -3.56 7.64 -10.55
CA ASN A 82 -3.63 9.00 -11.09
C ASN A 82 -4.49 9.06 -12.35
N VAL A 83 -4.34 8.08 -13.26
CA VAL A 83 -5.15 7.96 -14.47
C VAL A 83 -6.61 7.72 -14.12
N LEU A 84 -6.91 6.81 -13.18
CA LEU A 84 -8.28 6.50 -12.77
C LEU A 84 -8.97 7.68 -12.08
N ASN A 85 -8.22 8.47 -11.30
CA ASN A 85 -8.72 9.70 -10.65
C ASN A 85 -8.65 10.94 -11.56
N ARG A 86 -8.36 10.78 -12.86
CA ARG A 86 -8.25 11.88 -13.85
C ARG A 86 -7.25 12.98 -13.48
N LYS A 87 -6.23 12.65 -12.68
CA LYS A 87 -5.16 13.58 -12.28
C LYS A 87 -4.04 13.67 -13.32
N GLU A 88 -3.90 12.65 -14.16
CA GLU A 88 -2.83 12.55 -15.15
C GLU A 88 -3.38 12.00 -16.47
N SER A 89 -2.96 12.59 -17.59
CA SER A 89 -3.34 12.11 -18.92
C SER A 89 -2.61 10.80 -19.25
N PRO A 90 -3.32 9.74 -19.65
CA PRO A 90 -2.70 8.46 -19.96
C PRO A 90 -1.84 8.56 -21.21
N ALA A 91 -0.59 8.11 -21.12
CA ALA A 91 0.34 8.06 -22.26
C ALA A 91 0.52 6.60 -22.76
N PRO A 92 0.52 6.35 -24.08
CA PRO A 92 0.72 5.01 -24.65
C PRO A 92 2.07 4.37 -24.26
N GLU A 93 3.13 5.18 -24.18
CA GLU A 93 4.48 4.72 -23.80
C GLU A 93 4.52 4.20 -22.35
N LYS A 94 3.84 4.90 -21.44
CA LYS A 94 3.70 4.48 -20.03
C LYS A 94 2.91 3.18 -19.91
N LEU A 95 1.89 2.98 -20.76
CA LEU A 95 1.09 1.76 -20.78
C LEU A 95 1.93 0.52 -21.12
N LEU A 96 2.77 0.59 -22.16
CA LEU A 96 3.62 -0.55 -22.55
C LEU A 96 4.71 -0.84 -21.49
N ARG A 97 5.25 0.20 -20.85
CA ARG A 97 6.14 0.05 -19.68
C ARG A 97 5.42 -0.67 -18.54
N ASP A 98 4.20 -0.26 -18.23
CA ASP A 98 3.43 -0.83 -17.12
C ASP A 98 2.96 -2.27 -17.43
N ALA A 99 2.66 -2.56 -18.69
CA ALA A 99 2.38 -3.91 -19.18
C ALA A 99 3.60 -4.83 -19.04
N LYS A 100 4.82 -4.31 -19.25
CA LYS A 100 6.07 -5.04 -19.00
C LYS A 100 6.20 -5.43 -17.53
N THR A 101 5.89 -4.51 -16.61
CA THR A 101 5.93 -4.77 -15.17
C THR A 101 4.96 -5.90 -14.79
N LEU A 102 3.73 -5.90 -15.33
CA LEU A 102 2.76 -6.98 -15.09
C LEU A 102 3.20 -8.31 -15.72
N ALA A 103 3.76 -8.28 -16.93
CA ALA A 103 4.27 -9.49 -17.57
C ALA A 103 5.42 -10.14 -16.77
N LEU A 104 6.30 -9.32 -16.18
CA LEU A 104 7.38 -9.78 -15.30
C LEU A 104 6.83 -10.36 -13.99
N LEU A 105 5.79 -9.74 -13.42
CA LEU A 105 5.11 -10.28 -12.25
C LEU A 105 4.50 -11.66 -12.53
N ILE A 106 3.77 -11.83 -13.63
CA ILE A 106 3.19 -13.12 -14.04
C ILE A 106 4.29 -14.17 -14.23
N ARG A 107 5.41 -13.78 -14.84
CA ARG A 107 6.55 -14.69 -15.06
C ARG A 107 7.09 -15.22 -13.73
N ARG A 108 7.22 -14.35 -12.75
CA ARG A 108 7.74 -14.70 -11.43
C ARG A 108 6.77 -15.52 -10.60
N LEU A 109 5.46 -15.26 -10.73
CA LEU A 109 4.41 -16.02 -10.05
C LEU A 109 4.24 -17.43 -10.63
N SER A 110 4.22 -17.54 -11.96
CA SER A 110 3.93 -18.79 -12.66
C SER A 110 5.16 -19.62 -13.03
N GLY A 111 6.35 -19.02 -13.02
CA GLY A 111 7.58 -19.61 -13.53
C GLY A 111 7.62 -19.75 -15.06
N GLN A 112 6.60 -19.27 -15.79
CA GLN A 112 6.53 -19.34 -17.24
C GLN A 112 7.14 -18.10 -17.90
N ASP A 113 7.93 -18.30 -18.95
CA ASP A 113 8.52 -17.19 -19.69
C ASP A 113 7.47 -16.40 -20.49
N VAL A 114 7.75 -15.11 -20.67
CA VAL A 114 6.86 -14.20 -21.39
C VAL A 114 6.77 -14.61 -22.86
N PRO A 115 5.56 -14.77 -23.43
CA PRO A 115 5.41 -15.13 -24.84
C PRO A 115 6.12 -14.13 -25.78
N PRO A 116 6.76 -14.62 -26.85
CA PRO A 116 7.57 -13.79 -27.74
C PRO A 116 6.75 -12.70 -28.46
N GLU A 117 5.46 -12.96 -28.69
CA GLU A 117 4.52 -11.99 -29.26
C GLU A 117 4.36 -10.76 -28.37
N LEU A 118 4.20 -10.98 -27.06
CA LEU A 118 4.12 -9.92 -26.07
C LEU A 118 5.49 -9.25 -25.89
N TYR A 119 6.57 -10.04 -25.80
CA TYR A 119 7.92 -9.53 -25.62
C TYR A 119 8.35 -8.53 -26.71
N ARG A 120 7.91 -8.72 -27.96
CA ARG A 120 8.19 -7.81 -29.08
C ARG A 120 7.52 -6.43 -28.94
N LEU A 121 6.37 -6.37 -28.26
CA LEU A 121 5.63 -5.12 -28.04
C LEU A 121 6.15 -4.32 -26.84
N LEU A 122 6.87 -4.97 -25.92
CA LEU A 122 7.36 -4.34 -24.70
C LEU A 122 8.62 -3.50 -24.96
N PRO A 123 8.76 -2.34 -24.29
CA PRO A 123 9.94 -1.50 -24.43
C PRO A 123 11.20 -2.22 -23.94
N LYS A 124 12.25 -2.24 -24.78
CA LYS A 124 13.56 -2.85 -24.48
C LYS A 124 14.34 -2.07 -23.43
N VAL A 125 14.15 -0.75 -23.38
CA VAL A 125 14.80 0.13 -22.41
C VAL A 125 13.97 0.15 -21.12
N ASP A 126 14.57 -0.25 -20.01
CA ASP A 126 13.97 -0.07 -18.69
C ASP A 126 14.03 1.41 -18.34
N ALA A 127 12.89 2.10 -18.44
CA ALA A 127 12.80 3.48 -17.99
C ALA A 127 13.10 3.55 -16.49
N THR A 128 14.09 4.37 -16.14
CA THR A 128 14.45 4.78 -14.79
C THR A 128 13.16 5.15 -14.04
N TYR A 129 12.88 4.47 -12.94
CA TYR A 129 11.77 4.83 -12.07
C TYR A 129 12.01 6.27 -11.57
N ILE A 130 10.94 7.07 -11.53
CA ILE A 130 11.03 8.46 -11.10
C ILE A 130 11.10 8.44 -9.56
N VAL A 131 12.32 8.37 -9.03
CA VAL A 131 12.56 8.72 -7.63
C VAL A 131 12.20 10.18 -7.51
N SER A 132 11.13 10.48 -6.77
CA SER A 132 10.84 11.87 -6.42
C SER A 132 11.98 12.32 -5.52
N PRO A 133 12.74 13.38 -5.85
CA PRO A 133 13.67 13.93 -4.88
C PRO A 133 12.88 14.26 -3.62
N SER A 134 13.37 13.81 -2.47
CA SER A 134 12.78 14.08 -1.16
C SER A 134 12.76 15.59 -0.92
N VAL A 135 11.66 16.23 -1.29
CA VAL A 135 11.46 17.67 -1.12
C VAL A 135 11.52 17.96 0.38
N ARG A 136 12.45 18.85 0.77
CA ARG A 136 12.71 19.30 2.15
C ARG A 136 11.61 20.23 2.67
N GLU A 137 10.36 19.84 2.49
CA GLU A 137 9.22 20.59 2.99
C GLU A 137 8.59 19.86 4.18
N LYS A 138 7.95 20.62 5.07
CA LYS A 138 7.19 20.07 6.19
C LYS A 138 6.01 19.29 5.61
N ILE A 139 6.01 17.97 5.80
CA ILE A 139 5.01 17.09 5.20
C ILE A 139 3.84 16.99 6.18
N CYS A 140 2.72 17.66 5.85
CA CYS A 140 1.52 17.67 6.71
C CYS A 140 0.99 16.25 6.96
N ARG A 141 1.07 15.37 5.96
CA ARG A 141 0.63 13.99 6.06
C ARG A 141 1.42 13.09 5.12
N MET A 142 1.89 11.97 5.64
CA MET A 142 2.55 10.93 4.85
C MET A 142 1.97 9.56 5.17
N ARG A 143 1.44 8.88 4.16
CA ARG A 143 1.08 7.47 4.26
C ARG A 143 2.31 6.60 3.99
N VAL A 144 2.60 5.68 4.91
CA VAL A 144 3.78 4.81 4.84
C VAL A 144 3.41 3.37 5.18
N CYS A 145 4.21 2.44 4.67
CA CYS A 145 4.14 1.02 4.99
C CYS A 145 5.33 0.66 5.88
N PHE A 146 5.06 0.11 7.06
CA PHE A 146 6.09 -0.30 8.00
C PHE A 146 6.81 -1.54 7.50
N GLN A 147 8.15 -1.54 7.52
CA GLN A 147 8.97 -2.68 7.12
C GLN A 147 9.59 -3.37 8.33
N TYR A 148 10.38 -2.63 9.10
CA TYR A 148 11.03 -3.12 10.31
C TYR A 148 11.37 -1.95 11.24
N SER A 149 11.70 -2.26 12.48
CA SER A 149 12.06 -1.29 13.51
C SER A 149 13.36 -1.69 14.19
N ASP A 150 14.24 -0.72 14.41
CA ASP A 150 15.36 -0.81 15.33
C ASP A 150 14.99 -0.15 16.67
N GLU A 151 15.91 -0.12 17.65
CA GLU A 151 15.63 0.50 18.96
C GLU A 151 15.38 2.01 18.89
N THR A 152 15.83 2.68 17.82
CA THR A 152 15.80 4.15 17.68
C THR A 152 15.02 4.62 16.46
N TYR A 153 14.90 3.77 15.42
CA TYR A 153 14.33 4.17 14.13
C TYR A 153 13.30 3.16 13.61
N LEU A 154 12.22 3.65 13.01
CA LEU A 154 11.32 2.83 12.19
C LEU A 154 11.71 3.01 10.72
N TYR A 155 11.83 1.89 10.02
CA TYR A 155 12.10 1.86 8.60
C TYR A 155 10.79 1.65 7.85
N VAL A 156 10.44 2.64 7.05
CA VAL A 156 9.16 2.65 6.33
C VAL A 156 9.36 2.93 4.86
N THR A 157 8.44 2.44 4.05
CA THR A 157 8.38 2.78 2.63
C THR A 157 7.21 3.73 2.41
N PRO A 158 7.41 4.90 1.76
CA PRO A 158 6.30 5.79 1.44
C PRO A 158 5.32 5.10 0.50
N LEU A 159 4.03 5.37 0.71
CA LEU A 159 2.97 4.86 -0.16
C LEU A 159 2.76 5.78 -1.36
N ASP A 160 2.80 7.09 -1.16
CA ASP A 160 2.46 8.07 -2.19
C ASP A 160 3.64 8.41 -3.12
N THR A 161 4.86 8.09 -2.72
CA THR A 161 6.10 8.31 -3.47
C THR A 161 6.93 7.02 -3.53
N ILE A 162 7.88 6.96 -4.45
CA ILE A 162 8.78 5.81 -4.60
C ILE A 162 10.16 6.23 -4.09
N ALA A 163 10.69 5.48 -3.13
CA ALA A 163 12.02 5.66 -2.58
C ALA A 163 12.81 4.35 -2.74
N ASP A 164 14.07 4.47 -3.16
CA ASP A 164 14.99 3.32 -3.25
C ASP A 164 15.46 2.84 -1.88
N GLU A 165 15.48 3.72 -0.89
CA GLU A 165 15.84 3.40 0.47
C GLU A 165 14.64 3.59 1.41
N PRO A 166 14.46 2.71 2.41
CA PRO A 166 13.45 2.91 3.43
C PRO A 166 13.71 4.23 4.16
N LEU A 167 12.67 5.04 4.29
CA LEU A 167 12.71 6.28 5.05
C LEU A 167 12.87 5.95 6.53
N ARG A 168 13.77 6.68 7.18
CA ARG A 168 14.07 6.54 8.60
C ARG A 168 13.18 7.48 9.40
N ILE A 169 12.34 6.91 10.25
CA ILE A 169 11.51 7.66 11.18
C ILE A 169 12.13 7.59 12.56
N ARG A 170 12.34 8.74 13.19
CA ARG A 170 12.67 8.81 14.61
C ARG A 170 11.38 8.81 15.45
N TYR A 171 11.29 7.85 16.37
CA TYR A 171 10.19 7.74 17.33
C TYR A 171 10.75 7.77 18.76
N ASN A 172 9.88 7.92 19.77
CA ASN A 172 10.27 8.02 21.18
C ASN A 172 11.08 9.29 21.54
N VAL A 173 10.75 10.43 20.92
CA VAL A 173 11.27 11.76 21.29
C VAL A 173 10.39 12.35 22.40
N GLU A 174 11.02 12.71 23.52
CA GLU A 174 10.34 13.33 24.66
C GLU A 174 9.56 14.58 24.22
N LYS A 175 8.30 14.70 24.68
CA LYS A 175 7.33 15.77 24.35
C LYS A 175 6.80 15.82 22.91
N ILE A 176 7.25 14.95 22.00
CA ILE A 176 6.73 14.89 20.63
C ILE A 176 5.95 13.60 20.40
N ASN A 177 6.61 12.44 20.53
CA ASN A 177 6.01 11.15 20.19
C ASN A 177 6.41 10.02 21.18
N GLY A 178 6.82 10.38 22.40
CA GLY A 178 7.14 9.44 23.47
C GLY A 178 5.99 8.49 23.84
N GLU A 179 4.75 8.96 23.75
CA GLU A 179 3.55 8.16 24.06
C GLU A 179 3.37 6.96 23.12
N PHE A 180 3.93 7.03 21.91
CA PHE A 180 3.80 5.97 20.90
C PHE A 180 4.84 4.84 21.05
N LYS A 181 5.72 4.88 22.06
CA LYS A 181 6.78 3.88 22.26
C LYS A 181 6.22 2.45 22.33
N ASP A 182 5.16 2.24 23.10
CA ASP A 182 4.56 0.92 23.26
C ASP A 182 3.77 0.48 22.02
N THR A 183 3.13 1.42 21.31
CA THR A 183 2.46 1.16 20.04
C THR A 183 3.47 0.74 18.97
N CYS A 184 4.61 1.43 18.87
CA CYS A 184 5.64 1.13 17.88
C CYS A 184 6.24 -0.28 18.06
N LYS A 185 6.34 -0.76 19.31
CA LYS A 185 6.78 -2.14 19.60
C LYS A 185 5.79 -3.21 19.15
N ARG A 186 4.51 -2.85 18.98
CA ARG A 186 3.43 -3.77 18.59
C ARG A 186 3.15 -3.73 17.09
N LEU A 187 3.91 -2.96 16.32
CA LEU A 187 3.78 -2.92 14.86
C LEU A 187 4.20 -4.25 14.25
N TRP A 188 3.43 -4.72 13.29
CA TRP A 188 3.77 -5.90 12.48
C TRP A 188 4.24 -5.47 11.10
N LYS A 189 5.07 -6.31 10.48
CA LYS A 189 5.60 -6.06 9.14
C LYS A 189 4.46 -5.82 8.14
N HIS A 190 4.65 -4.81 7.28
CA HIS A 190 3.72 -4.31 6.27
C HIS A 190 2.45 -3.61 6.79
N ALA A 191 2.37 -3.30 8.10
CA ALA A 191 1.29 -2.46 8.63
C ALA A 191 1.23 -1.10 7.93
N GLN A 192 0.02 -0.59 7.72
CA GLN A 192 -0.18 0.76 7.22
C GLN A 192 -0.09 1.75 8.36
N VAL A 193 0.70 2.80 8.16
CA VAL A 193 0.87 3.86 9.13
C VAL A 193 0.69 5.19 8.42
N ASN A 194 -0.11 6.07 9.02
CA ASN A 194 -0.28 7.42 8.56
C ASN A 194 0.41 8.36 9.56
N LEU A 195 1.43 9.05 9.08
CA LEU A 195 2.21 10.01 9.83
C LEU A 195 1.61 11.39 9.62
N LEU A 196 1.37 12.12 10.72
CA LEU A 196 0.86 13.48 10.69
C LEU A 196 1.91 14.44 11.23
N ASP A 197 1.94 15.64 10.67
CA ASP A 197 2.85 16.73 11.03
C ASP A 197 4.30 16.26 11.12
N VAL A 198 4.82 15.80 9.97
CA VAL A 198 6.16 15.24 9.85
C VAL A 198 7.18 16.35 9.64
N SER A 199 8.12 16.44 10.57
CA SER A 199 9.30 17.31 10.46
C SER A 199 10.46 16.52 9.84
N VAL A 200 11.20 17.13 8.92
CA VAL A 200 12.35 16.52 8.25
C VAL A 200 13.62 17.15 8.81
N ASP A 201 14.49 16.35 9.41
CA ASP A 201 15.79 16.81 9.90
C ASP A 201 16.79 17.03 8.74
N GLU A 202 17.87 17.77 9.00
CA GLU A 202 18.96 18.02 8.04
C GLU A 202 19.61 16.74 7.49
N THR A 203 19.52 15.64 8.25
CA THR A 203 20.01 14.30 7.89
C THR A 203 19.00 13.46 7.10
N GLY A 204 17.83 14.02 6.77
CA GLY A 204 16.75 13.33 6.06
C GLY A 204 15.95 12.36 6.94
N VAL A 205 16.07 12.46 8.26
CA VAL A 205 15.28 11.67 9.22
C VAL A 205 13.93 12.34 9.44
N LEU A 206 12.86 11.55 9.42
CA LEU A 206 11.50 12.00 9.63
C LEU A 206 11.12 11.90 11.10
N THR A 207 10.62 12.99 11.69
CA THR A 207 10.10 13.02 13.06
C THR A 207 8.61 13.41 13.01
N PRO A 208 7.68 12.44 13.10
CA PRO A 208 6.25 12.69 13.12
C PRO A 208 5.77 13.10 14.51
N SER A 209 4.78 13.99 14.55
CA SER A 209 4.09 14.35 15.81
C SER A 209 3.06 13.30 16.20
N PHE A 210 2.29 12.80 15.22
CA PHE A 210 1.31 11.74 15.45
C PHE A 210 1.53 10.56 14.50
N ILE A 211 1.32 9.36 15.05
CA ILE A 211 1.43 8.09 14.33
C ILE A 211 0.08 7.38 14.43
N VAL A 212 -0.61 7.24 13.29
CA VAL A 212 -1.89 6.55 13.21
C VAL A 212 -1.67 5.17 12.56
N LEU A 213 -1.93 4.11 13.32
CA LEU A 213 -1.89 2.74 12.83
C LEU A 213 -3.20 2.40 12.10
N GLU A 214 -3.09 1.80 10.92
CA GLU A 214 -4.22 1.35 10.09
C GLU A 214 -5.32 2.43 9.97
N PRO A 215 -5.04 3.56 9.28
CA PRO A 215 -5.95 4.70 9.20
C PRO A 215 -7.29 4.36 8.51
N ASP A 216 -7.35 3.24 7.78
CA ASP A 216 -8.56 2.76 7.13
C ASP A 216 -9.50 2.02 8.11
N TYR A 217 -9.02 1.68 9.32
CA TYR A 217 -9.83 1.11 10.39
C TYR A 217 -10.50 2.24 11.20
N LEU A 218 -11.69 2.64 10.77
CA LEU A 218 -12.47 3.67 11.45
C LEU A 218 -13.08 3.13 12.74
N ILE A 219 -12.68 3.73 13.87
CA ILE A 219 -13.23 3.44 15.20
C ILE A 219 -14.20 4.55 15.58
N ASP A 220 -15.38 4.17 16.07
CA ASP A 220 -16.32 5.12 16.67
C ASP A 220 -15.73 5.69 17.97
N ILE A 221 -15.73 7.02 18.08
CA ILE A 221 -15.24 7.77 19.22
C ILE A 221 -15.99 7.35 20.49
N SER A 222 -17.28 7.03 20.39
CA SER A 222 -18.09 6.59 21.53
C SER A 222 -17.56 5.27 22.10
N SER A 223 -17.20 4.32 21.24
CA SER A 223 -16.61 3.04 21.67
C SER A 223 -15.22 3.22 22.28
N LEU A 224 -14.45 4.22 21.83
CA LEU A 224 -13.19 4.59 22.48
C LEU A 224 -13.46 5.18 23.88
N ALA A 225 -14.43 6.08 24.01
CA ALA A 225 -14.80 6.69 25.29
C ALA A 225 -15.24 5.65 26.32
N GLU A 226 -15.96 4.60 25.90
CA GLU A 226 -16.35 3.49 26.78
C GLU A 226 -15.16 2.70 27.36
N CYS A 227 -13.99 2.76 26.71
CA CYS A 227 -12.77 2.15 27.24
C CYS A 227 -12.20 2.91 28.44
N PHE A 228 -12.57 4.19 28.59
CA PHE A 228 -12.18 5.05 29.70
C PHE A 228 -13.34 5.15 30.69
N ARG A 229 -13.31 4.31 31.74
CA ARG A 229 -14.30 4.30 32.83
C ARG A 229 -13.68 4.93 34.07
N GLU A 230 -14.51 5.45 34.97
CA GLU A 230 -14.06 6.04 36.25
C GLU A 230 -13.20 5.08 37.09
N TYR A 231 -13.47 3.78 36.99
CA TYR A 231 -12.78 2.71 37.71
C TYR A 231 -11.64 2.03 36.92
N GLY A 232 -11.31 2.52 35.71
CA GLY A 232 -10.15 2.03 34.97
C GLY A 232 -10.24 2.19 33.46
N CYS A 233 -9.07 2.14 32.83
CA CYS A 233 -8.91 2.18 31.38
C CYS A 233 -8.50 0.78 30.89
N HIS A 234 -9.36 0.10 30.13
CA HIS A 234 -9.04 -1.23 29.62
C HIS A 234 -9.60 -1.47 28.22
N PRO A 235 -8.78 -1.91 27.24
CA PRO A 235 -9.21 -2.08 25.85
C PRO A 235 -10.25 -3.20 25.68
N ALA A 236 -10.32 -4.18 26.60
CA ALA A 236 -11.34 -5.23 26.53
C ALA A 236 -12.79 -4.70 26.69
N ASN A 237 -12.97 -3.50 27.23
CA ASN A 237 -14.29 -2.86 27.29
C ASN A 237 -14.85 -2.60 25.89
N TYR A 238 -14.00 -2.31 24.90
CA TYR A 238 -14.41 -2.21 23.49
C TYR A 238 -15.02 -3.52 22.98
N ILE A 239 -14.34 -4.64 23.25
CA ILE A 239 -14.78 -5.96 22.80
C ILE A 239 -16.08 -6.36 23.52
N LEU A 240 -16.17 -6.08 24.82
CA LEU A 240 -17.37 -6.32 25.60
C LEU A 240 -18.56 -5.53 25.06
N GLY A 241 -18.38 -4.23 24.77
CA GLY A 241 -19.43 -3.38 24.19
C GLY A 241 -19.92 -3.87 22.82
N LYS A 242 -19.04 -4.48 22.01
CA LYS A 242 -19.44 -5.11 20.73
C LYS A 242 -20.24 -6.40 20.90
N LEU A 243 -20.07 -7.10 22.02
CA LEU A 243 -20.76 -8.36 22.32
C LEU A 243 -22.07 -8.15 23.07
N GLN A 244 -22.23 -7.02 23.74
CA GLN A 244 -23.44 -6.69 24.48
C GLN A 244 -24.55 -6.21 23.54
N PRO A 245 -25.81 -6.65 23.76
CA PRO A 245 -26.94 -6.11 23.03
C PRO A 245 -27.10 -4.62 23.38
N ILE A 246 -27.37 -3.79 22.37
CA ILE A 246 -27.69 -2.39 22.58
C ILE A 246 -29.05 -2.34 23.27
N ASP A 247 -29.05 -2.04 24.56
CA ASP A 247 -30.28 -1.97 25.32
C ASP A 247 -31.09 -0.76 24.84
N ASN A 248 -32.34 -0.98 24.43
CA ASN A 248 -33.24 0.06 23.92
C ASN A 248 -33.63 1.01 25.06
N MET A 249 -32.75 1.95 25.37
CA MET A 249 -33.03 2.98 26.35
C MET A 249 -33.94 4.02 25.70
N ARG A 250 -35.23 3.99 26.07
CA ARG A 250 -36.28 4.98 25.71
C ARG A 250 -35.81 6.45 25.63
N PRO A 251 -34.84 6.94 26.44
CA PRO A 251 -34.25 8.27 26.27
C PRO A 251 -33.59 8.57 24.91
N LEU A 252 -33.08 7.57 24.18
CA LEU A 252 -32.51 7.73 22.83
C LEU A 252 -33.56 8.06 21.76
N LEU A 253 -34.85 7.75 22.00
CA LEU A 253 -35.94 8.02 21.06
C LEU A 253 -36.50 9.45 21.17
N LEU A 254 -36.11 10.19 22.21
CA LEU A 254 -36.57 11.55 22.49
C LEU A 254 -35.52 12.62 22.15
N GLY A 255 -34.32 12.22 21.73
CA GLY A 255 -33.19 13.08 21.37
C GLY A 255 -33.06 13.33 19.88
#